data_AF-A0A2K3NBL3-F1
#
_entry.id   AF-A0A2K3NBL3-F1
#
_cell.length_a   1.000
_cell.length_b   1.000
_cell.length_c   1.000
_cell.angle_alpha   90.00
_cell.angle_beta   90.00
_cell.angle_gamma   90.00
#
_symmetry.space_group_name_H-M   'P 1'
#
loop_
_entity.id
_entity.type
_entity.pdbx_description
1 polymer ?
#
loop_
_entity_poly.entity_id
_entity_poly.type
_entity_poly.pdbx_seq_one_letter_code
_entity_poly.pdbx_strand_id
1 'polypeptide(L)'
;MQWAAISNDYTAILAKKFGAAVVSLEHRYYGKSKLLPYFTIMVDDNLVEVIVGVENPWFFFGGSYAGALSAWFRLKFPHLTCGSLASSAVVLAIQDFVEFDQQSGESVGPECKAVLQETTQLIETKLATNGKALRATFNANDLVIDGDFLSYLADAAVAA
;
A
#
# COMPACT_ATOMS: atom_id res chain seq x y z
N MET A 1 -6.16 -15.11 -21.81
CA MET A 1 -6.58 -14.65 -20.47
C MET A 1 -6.43 -15.80 -19.51
N GLN A 2 -5.52 -15.71 -18.54
CA GLN A 2 -5.32 -16.76 -17.55
C GLN A 2 -5.93 -16.25 -16.24
N TRP A 3 -7.07 -16.81 -15.87
CA TRP A 3 -7.81 -16.46 -14.67
C TRP A 3 -7.14 -17.17 -13.49
N ALA A 4 -6.31 -16.45 -12.73
CA ALA A 4 -5.96 -16.88 -11.38
C ALA A 4 -7.08 -16.40 -10.44
N ALA A 5 -8.25 -17.05 -10.52
CA ALA A 5 -9.27 -16.85 -9.51
C ALA A 5 -8.80 -17.58 -8.24
N ILE A 6 -8.40 -16.83 -7.22
CA ILE A 6 -8.22 -17.40 -5.87
C ILE A 6 -9.64 -17.77 -5.42
N SER A 7 -9.94 -19.07 -5.40
CA SER A 7 -11.31 -19.59 -5.32
C SER A 7 -12.04 -19.31 -3.99
N ASN A 8 -11.42 -18.58 -3.06
CA ASN A 8 -11.95 -18.26 -1.72
C ASN A 8 -11.52 -16.86 -1.22
N ASP A 9 -11.19 -15.92 -2.12
CA ASP A 9 -10.98 -14.54 -1.67
C ASP A 9 -12.31 -13.83 -1.32
N TYR A 10 -12.21 -12.75 -0.54
CA TYR A 10 -13.38 -12.00 -0.06
C TYR A 10 -14.30 -11.53 -1.20
N THR A 11 -13.71 -11.10 -2.32
CA THR A 11 -14.44 -10.62 -3.49
C THR A 11 -15.19 -11.76 -4.19
N ALA A 12 -14.58 -12.95 -4.31
CA ALA A 12 -15.19 -14.14 -4.87
C ALA A 12 -16.36 -14.65 -4.02
N ILE A 13 -16.23 -14.62 -2.68
CA ILE A 13 -17.31 -14.98 -1.75
C ILE A 13 -18.51 -14.06 -1.93
N LEU A 14 -18.28 -12.74 -1.97
CA LEU A 14 -19.36 -11.77 -2.20
C LEU A 14 -19.98 -11.92 -3.58
N ALA A 15 -19.16 -12.09 -4.62
CA ALA A 15 -19.65 -12.28 -5.98
C ALA A 15 -20.57 -13.50 -6.09
N LYS A 16 -20.21 -14.63 -5.47
CA LYS A 16 -21.05 -15.82 -5.40
C LYS A 16 -22.35 -15.57 -4.64
N LYS A 17 -22.30 -14.85 -3.52
CA LYS A 17 -23.48 -14.51 -2.71
C LYS A 17 -24.49 -13.65 -3.47
N PHE A 18 -24.01 -12.71 -4.28
CA PHE A 18 -24.85 -11.76 -5.01
C PHE A 18 -25.08 -12.12 -6.48
N GLY A 19 -24.55 -13.25 -6.96
CA GLY A 19 -24.63 -13.65 -8.36
C GLY A 19 -23.91 -12.66 -9.30
N ALA A 20 -22.87 -11.99 -8.83
CA ALA A 20 -22.16 -10.95 -9.58
C ALA A 20 -20.97 -11.52 -10.37
N ALA A 21 -20.65 -10.86 -11.49
CA ALA A 21 -19.38 -11.08 -12.19
C ALA A 21 -18.25 -10.33 -11.47
N VAL A 22 -17.03 -10.88 -11.52
CA VAL A 22 -15.82 -10.23 -11.00
C VAL A 22 -14.95 -9.79 -12.15
N VAL A 23 -14.61 -8.50 -12.17
CA VAL A 23 -13.65 -7.92 -13.11
C VAL A 23 -12.48 -7.38 -12.31
N SER A 24 -11.26 -7.83 -12.65
CA SER A 24 -10.03 -7.30 -12.09
C SER A 24 -9.32 -6.44 -13.13
N LEU A 25 -8.98 -5.21 -12.73
CA LEU A 25 -8.36 -4.23 -13.61
C LEU A 25 -6.90 -4.05 -13.20
N GLU A 26 -6.00 -4.17 -14.18
CA GLU A 26 -4.58 -3.91 -13.96
C GLU A 26 -4.31 -2.42 -14.13
N HIS A 27 -3.79 -1.77 -13.08
CA HIS A 27 -3.49 -0.35 -13.11
C HIS A 27 -2.40 -0.04 -14.15
N ARG A 28 -2.53 1.09 -14.86
CA ARG A 28 -1.51 1.59 -15.78
C ARG A 28 -0.12 1.65 -15.10
N TYR A 29 0.92 1.38 -15.87
CA TYR A 29 2.32 1.22 -15.45
C TYR A 29 2.67 -0.05 -14.67
N TYR A 30 1.69 -0.84 -14.24
CA TYR A 30 1.92 -2.11 -13.57
C TYR A 30 1.73 -3.28 -14.52
N GLY A 31 2.47 -4.37 -14.29
CA GLY A 31 2.33 -5.62 -15.03
C GLY A 31 2.50 -5.47 -16.55
N LYS A 32 1.45 -5.80 -17.29
CA LYS A 32 1.34 -5.75 -18.75
C LYS A 32 0.75 -4.42 -19.24
N SER A 33 0.06 -3.66 -18.39
CA SER A 33 -0.52 -2.34 -18.67
C SER A 33 0.52 -1.21 -18.73
N LYS A 34 1.57 -1.35 -19.53
CA LYS A 34 2.62 -0.33 -19.69
C LYS A 34 2.25 0.68 -20.77
N LEU A 35 2.00 1.94 -20.39
CA LEU A 35 1.75 3.07 -21.30
C LEU A 35 2.94 4.07 -21.25
N LEU A 36 2.97 5.02 -22.21
CA LEU A 36 3.99 6.06 -22.43
C LEU A 36 4.34 6.88 -21.15
N PRO A 37 5.47 7.62 -21.09
CA PRO A 37 6.40 7.66 -19.94
C PRO A 37 5.96 8.41 -18.67
N TYR A 38 4.72 8.88 -18.55
CA TYR A 38 4.30 9.78 -17.46
C TYR A 38 3.37 9.12 -16.44
N PHE A 39 3.93 8.70 -15.30
CA PHE A 39 3.15 8.17 -14.19
C PHE A 39 2.25 9.25 -13.57
N THR A 40 0.93 9.02 -13.56
CA THR A 40 -0.07 9.93 -12.97
C THR A 40 -1.02 9.16 -12.07
N ILE A 41 -1.33 9.69 -10.89
CA ILE A 41 -2.35 9.18 -9.96
C ILE A 41 -3.74 9.53 -10.53
N MET A 42 -4.19 8.83 -11.56
CA MET A 42 -5.48 9.12 -12.19
C MET A 42 -6.45 7.99 -11.93
N VAL A 43 -7.58 8.33 -11.30
CA VAL A 43 -8.83 7.61 -11.49
C VAL A 43 -9.23 7.83 -12.95
N ASP A 44 -8.86 6.85 -13.77
CA ASP A 44 -8.78 6.96 -15.22
C ASP A 44 -10.16 7.13 -15.88
N ASP A 45 -10.25 8.04 -16.85
CA ASP A 45 -11.43 8.18 -17.70
C ASP A 45 -11.56 6.96 -18.65
N ASN A 46 -10.49 6.21 -18.92
CA ASN A 46 -10.59 4.94 -19.67
C ASN A 46 -11.38 3.85 -18.92
N LEU A 47 -11.43 3.94 -17.59
CA LEU A 47 -12.22 3.03 -16.74
C LEU A 47 -13.72 3.28 -16.96
N VAL A 48 -14.10 4.52 -17.27
CA VAL A 48 -15.47 4.92 -17.62
C VAL A 48 -15.92 4.26 -18.93
N GLU A 49 -15.05 4.16 -19.94
CA GLU A 49 -15.41 3.54 -21.23
C GLU A 49 -15.80 2.06 -21.07
N VAL A 50 -15.14 1.31 -20.18
CA VAL A 50 -15.47 -0.09 -19.90
C VAL A 50 -16.82 -0.23 -19.18
N ILE A 51 -17.16 0.74 -18.33
CA ILE A 51 -18.35 0.70 -17.46
C ILE A 51 -19.61 1.15 -18.19
N VAL A 52 -19.51 2.19 -19.03
CA VAL A 52 -20.66 2.81 -19.71
C VAL A 52 -21.30 1.89 -20.76
N GLY A 53 -20.57 0.87 -21.23
CA GLY A 53 -21.09 -0.12 -22.20
C GLY A 53 -21.98 -1.22 -21.62
N VAL A 54 -22.22 -1.27 -20.31
CA VAL A 54 -22.93 -2.37 -19.64
C VAL A 54 -24.01 -1.83 -18.69
N GLU A 55 -25.28 -2.19 -18.93
CA GLU A 55 -26.44 -1.84 -18.08
C GLU A 55 -26.53 -2.69 -16.79
N ASN A 56 -25.46 -2.77 -16.00
CA ASN A 56 -25.46 -3.45 -14.70
C ASN A 56 -24.90 -2.53 -13.60
N PRO A 57 -25.39 -2.65 -12.34
CA PRO A 57 -24.83 -1.89 -11.22
C PRO A 57 -23.41 -2.37 -10.91
N TRP A 58 -22.46 -1.43 -10.84
CA TRP A 58 -21.06 -1.71 -10.51
C TRP A 58 -20.77 -1.41 -9.04
N PHE A 59 -20.00 -2.29 -8.40
CA PHE A 59 -19.49 -2.09 -7.04
C PHE A 59 -17.97 -2.25 -7.04
N PHE A 60 -17.25 -1.24 -6.51
CA PHE A 60 -15.80 -1.17 -6.58
C PHE A 60 -15.14 -1.74 -5.33
N PHE A 61 -14.01 -2.43 -5.51
CA PHE A 61 -13.21 -3.00 -4.42
C PHE A 61 -11.77 -2.55 -4.55
N GLY A 62 -11.12 -2.26 -3.41
CA GLY A 62 -9.70 -1.98 -3.38
C GLY A 62 -9.12 -2.03 -1.96
N GLY A 63 -7.85 -2.40 -1.88
CA GLY A 63 -7.04 -2.40 -0.65
C GLY A 63 -5.85 -1.44 -0.78
N SER A 64 -5.42 -0.81 0.32
CA SER A 64 -4.25 0.09 0.32
C SER A 64 -4.42 1.22 -0.72
N TYR A 65 -3.45 1.45 -1.60
CA TYR A 65 -3.55 2.40 -2.72
C TYR A 65 -4.77 2.15 -3.61
N ALA A 66 -5.09 0.88 -3.94
CA ALA A 66 -6.28 0.56 -4.72
C ALA A 66 -7.58 0.85 -3.94
N GLY A 67 -7.53 0.82 -2.61
CA GLY A 67 -8.63 1.25 -1.75
C GLY A 67 -8.89 2.76 -1.87
N ALA A 68 -7.82 3.56 -1.95
CA ALA A 68 -7.93 4.99 -2.22
C ALA A 68 -8.55 5.24 -3.60
N LEU A 69 -8.10 4.52 -4.64
CA LEU A 69 -8.69 4.57 -5.98
C LEU A 69 -10.18 4.18 -5.98
N SER A 70 -10.57 3.15 -5.22
CA SER A 70 -11.96 2.70 -5.06
C SER A 70 -12.85 3.81 -4.47
N ALA A 71 -12.39 4.47 -3.40
CA ALA A 71 -13.08 5.59 -2.77
C ALA A 71 -13.17 6.82 -3.70
N TRP A 72 -12.05 7.20 -4.33
CA TRP A 72 -11.99 8.35 -5.24
C TRP A 72 -12.83 8.12 -6.50
N PHE A 73 -12.92 6.89 -7.00
CA PHE A 73 -13.80 6.55 -8.14
C PHE A 73 -15.26 6.79 -7.79
N ARG A 74 -15.72 6.29 -6.63
CA ARG A 74 -17.09 6.53 -6.16
C ARG A 74 -17.38 8.03 -5.98
N LEU A 75 -16.41 8.79 -5.47
CA LEU A 75 -16.55 10.23 -5.28
C LEU A 75 -16.64 10.99 -6.61
N LYS A 76 -15.79 10.66 -7.59
CA LYS A 76 -15.73 11.34 -8.90
C LYS A 76 -16.88 10.93 -9.82
N PHE A 77 -17.29 9.66 -9.79
CA PHE A 77 -18.29 9.08 -10.69
C PHE A 77 -19.45 8.38 -9.96
N PRO A 78 -20.21 9.09 -9.10
CA PRO A 78 -21.25 8.48 -8.30
C PRO A 78 -22.45 7.96 -9.12
N HIS A 79 -22.55 8.32 -10.40
CA HIS A 79 -23.58 7.83 -11.31
C HIS A 79 -23.18 6.51 -12.00
N LEU A 80 -21.90 6.11 -11.95
CA LEU A 80 -21.38 4.89 -12.60
C LEU A 80 -21.20 3.71 -11.65
N THR A 81 -21.38 3.91 -10.35
CA THR A 81 -21.21 2.86 -9.34
C THR A 81 -22.29 2.98 -8.26
N CYS A 82 -22.80 1.84 -7.79
CA CYS A 82 -23.72 1.81 -6.65
C CYS A 82 -23.00 1.84 -5.29
N GLY A 83 -21.68 1.62 -5.25
CA GLY A 83 -20.90 1.66 -4.03
C GLY A 83 -19.43 1.24 -4.19
N SER A 84 -18.67 1.39 -3.12
CA SER A 84 -17.26 1.03 -3.09
C SER A 84 -16.85 0.52 -1.72
N LEU A 85 -16.01 -0.52 -1.69
CA LEU A 85 -15.25 -0.93 -0.51
C LEU A 85 -13.81 -0.43 -0.66
N ALA A 86 -13.40 0.40 0.31
CA ALA A 86 -12.08 1.01 0.38
C ALA A 86 -11.36 0.47 1.63
N SER A 87 -10.77 -0.72 1.52
CA SER A 87 -10.12 -1.41 2.63
C SER A 87 -8.72 -0.86 2.87
N SER A 88 -8.41 -0.51 4.12
CA SER A 88 -7.11 0.09 4.51
C SER A 88 -6.64 1.19 3.55
N ALA A 89 -7.60 2.01 3.10
CA ALA A 89 -7.40 2.91 1.98
C ALA A 89 -6.59 4.13 2.39
N VAL A 90 -5.48 4.38 1.70
CA VAL A 90 -4.63 5.56 1.91
C VAL A 90 -5.23 6.76 1.17
N VAL A 91 -6.43 7.18 1.58
CA VAL A 91 -7.20 8.26 0.93
C VAL A 91 -6.60 9.65 1.13
N LEU A 92 -5.75 9.79 2.14
CA LEU A 92 -5.03 11.02 2.47
C LEU A 92 -3.53 10.72 2.44
N ALA A 93 -2.83 11.34 1.50
CA ALA A 93 -1.37 11.29 1.43
C ALA A 93 -0.80 12.39 2.33
N ILE A 94 -0.19 11.99 3.44
CA ILE A 94 0.50 12.87 4.37
C ILE A 94 1.99 12.66 4.15
N GLN A 95 2.73 13.73 3.87
CA GLN A 95 4.17 13.65 3.61
C GLN A 95 4.92 13.24 4.88
N ASP A 96 4.69 13.97 5.97
CA ASP A 96 5.31 13.72 7.27
C ASP A 96 4.26 13.10 8.21
N PHE A 97 4.12 11.76 8.16
CA PHE A 97 3.05 11.05 8.86
C PHE A 97 3.56 10.24 10.06
N VAL A 98 4.01 10.95 11.10
CA VAL A 98 4.59 10.35 12.32
C VAL A 98 3.61 9.48 13.09
N GLU A 99 2.31 9.70 12.92
CA GLU A 99 1.26 8.92 13.56
C GLU A 99 1.23 7.46 13.06
N PHE A 100 1.74 7.19 11.84
CA PHE A 100 1.90 5.83 11.34
C PHE A 100 2.88 5.01 12.21
N ASP A 101 4.02 5.60 12.55
CA ASP A 101 5.02 4.98 13.42
C ASP A 101 4.51 4.89 14.86
N GLN A 102 3.75 5.89 15.32
CA GLN A 102 3.12 5.85 16.64
C GLN A 102 2.15 4.66 16.75
N GLN A 103 1.26 4.49 15.76
CA GLN A 103 0.31 3.38 15.74
C GLN A 103 1.02 2.02 15.66
N SER A 104 2.12 1.94 14.92
CA SER A 104 2.96 0.74 14.86
C SER A 104 3.51 0.40 16.25
N GLY A 105 4.06 1.40 16.95
CA GLY A 105 4.53 1.26 18.33
C GLY A 105 3.44 0.86 19.33
N GLU A 106 2.21 1.35 19.16
CA GLU A 106 1.07 0.94 19.99
C GLU A 106 0.67 -0.53 19.72
N SER A 107 0.74 -0.96 18.47
CA SER A 107 0.32 -2.29 18.03
C SER A 107 1.26 -3.41 18.49
N VAL A 108 2.57 -3.14 18.56
CA VAL A 108 3.57 -4.10 19.09
C VAL A 108 3.58 -4.20 20.62
N GLY A 109 2.88 -3.30 21.31
CA GLY A 109 2.78 -3.27 22.77
C GLY A 109 3.93 -2.56 23.48
N PRO A 110 3.76 -2.24 24.78
CA PRO A 110 4.64 -1.32 25.50
C PRO A 110 6.07 -1.83 25.68
N GLU A 111 6.26 -3.13 25.90
CA GLU A 111 7.59 -3.72 26.08
C GLU A 111 8.41 -3.68 24.79
N CYS A 112 7.82 -4.14 23.68
CA CYS A 112 8.47 -4.11 22.37
C CYS A 112 8.75 -2.67 21.92
N LYS A 113 7.80 -1.76 22.13
CA LYS A 113 7.96 -0.33 21.86
C LYS A 113 9.17 0.26 22.59
N ALA A 114 9.32 -0.03 23.89
CA ALA A 114 10.43 0.47 24.68
C ALA A 114 11.79 -0.05 24.16
N VAL A 115 11.87 -1.35 23.84
CA VAL A 115 13.08 -1.97 23.29
C VAL A 115 13.43 -1.40 21.92
N LEU A 116 12.44 -1.16 21.05
CA LEU A 116 12.65 -0.52 19.74
C LEU A 116 13.20 0.89 19.91
N GLN A 117 12.63 1.69 20.82
CA GLN A 117 13.09 3.05 21.09
C GLN A 117 14.52 3.08 21.65
N GLU A 118 14.84 2.20 22.59
CA GLU A 118 16.21 2.06 23.14
C GLU A 118 17.19 1.63 22.04
N THR A 119 16.80 0.67 21.21
CA THR A 119 17.62 0.18 20.10
C THR A 119 17.93 1.31 19.10
N THR A 120 16.94 2.13 18.74
CA THR A 120 17.15 3.31 17.88
C THR A 120 18.16 4.27 18.48
N GLN A 121 18.07 4.59 19.78
CA GLN A 121 19.02 5.49 20.45
C GLN A 121 20.46 4.93 20.45
N LEU A 122 20.61 3.61 20.68
CA LEU A 122 21.90 2.94 20.65
C LEU A 122 22.51 2.94 19.25
N ILE A 123 21.68 2.74 18.22
CA ILE A 123 22.07 2.80 16.81
C ILE A 123 22.57 4.20 16.47
N GLU A 124 21.82 5.26 16.78
CA GLU A 124 22.20 6.65 16.50
C GLU A 124 23.55 7.00 17.15
N THR A 125 23.70 6.64 18.43
CA THR A 125 24.95 6.87 19.19
C THR A 125 26.13 6.14 18.57
N LYS A 126 25.94 4.89 18.17
CA LYS A 126 27.00 4.06 17.60
C LYS A 126 27.30 4.42 16.15
N LEU A 127 26.32 4.94 15.41
CA LEU A 127 26.51 5.43 14.05
C LEU A 127 27.46 6.63 14.04
N ALA A 128 27.29 7.57 14.98
CA ALA A 128 28.14 8.75 15.14
C ALA A 128 29.59 8.45 15.54
N THR A 129 29.84 7.31 16.20
CA THR A 129 31.16 6.96 16.74
C THR A 129 31.89 5.87 15.95
N ASN A 130 31.16 4.86 15.47
CA ASN A 130 31.71 3.71 14.75
C ASN A 130 30.70 3.10 13.77
N GLY A 131 30.20 3.93 12.85
CA GLY A 131 29.22 3.53 11.84
C GLY A 131 29.63 2.32 11.01
N LYS A 132 30.92 2.18 10.65
CA LYS A 132 31.40 1.03 9.86
C LYS A 132 31.20 -0.30 10.60
N ALA A 133 31.56 -0.36 11.88
CA ALA A 133 31.37 -1.57 12.67
C ALA A 133 29.88 -1.83 12.96
N LEU A 134 29.07 -0.79 13.15
CA LEU A 134 27.63 -0.92 13.32
C LEU A 134 26.98 -1.53 12.07
N ARG A 135 27.26 -1.01 10.88
CA ARG A 135 26.68 -1.54 9.64
C ARG A 135 27.05 -3.00 9.39
N ALA A 136 28.26 -3.40 9.78
CA ALA A 136 28.68 -4.79 9.71
C ALA A 136 27.83 -5.74 10.57
N THR A 137 27.27 -5.29 11.70
CA THR A 137 26.40 -6.14 12.54
C THR A 137 25.05 -6.42 11.88
N PHE A 138 24.65 -5.61 10.90
CA PHE A 138 23.40 -5.78 10.14
C PHE A 138 23.64 -6.31 8.72
N ASN A 139 24.87 -6.76 8.41
CA ASN A 139 25.27 -7.15 7.05
C ASN A 139 25.03 -6.06 6.00
N ALA A 140 25.17 -4.79 6.39
CA ALA A 140 24.82 -3.61 5.61
C ALA A 140 26.07 -2.77 5.23
N ASN A 141 27.21 -3.43 4.97
CA ASN A 141 28.49 -2.76 4.71
C ASN A 141 28.47 -1.85 3.47
N ASP A 142 27.58 -2.15 2.52
CA ASP A 142 27.48 -1.43 1.24
C ASP A 142 26.67 -0.14 1.37
N LEU A 143 25.89 0.02 2.45
CA LEU A 143 25.25 1.29 2.77
C LEU A 143 26.33 2.17 3.37
N VAL A 144 26.85 3.17 2.66
CA VAL A 144 27.89 4.07 3.18
C VAL A 144 27.31 5.38 3.68
N ILE A 145 26.15 5.78 3.15
CA ILE A 145 25.41 6.97 3.55
C ILE A 145 24.61 6.64 4.81
N ASP A 146 24.74 7.45 5.87
CA ASP A 146 24.01 7.24 7.14
C ASP A 146 22.49 7.21 6.92
N GLY A 147 21.97 8.10 6.07
CA GLY A 147 20.56 8.12 5.68
C GLY A 147 20.08 6.79 5.11
N ASP A 148 20.80 6.21 4.14
CA ASP A 148 20.42 4.93 3.54
C ASP A 148 20.39 3.78 4.56
N PHE A 149 21.33 3.78 5.52
CA PHE A 149 21.36 2.79 6.58
C PHE A 149 20.22 2.97 7.59
N LEU A 150 19.89 4.20 7.94
CA LEU A 150 18.75 4.50 8.81
C LEU A 150 17.42 4.14 8.13
N SER A 151 17.27 4.41 6.83
CA SER A 151 16.11 3.97 6.04
C SER A 151 16.00 2.44 5.99
N TYR A 152 17.12 1.74 5.77
CA TYR A 152 17.15 0.27 5.83
C TYR A 152 16.70 -0.27 7.19
N LEU A 153 17.13 0.35 8.29
CA LEU A 153 16.74 -0.04 9.64
C LEU A 153 15.26 0.27 9.92
N ALA A 154 14.76 1.42 9.47
CA ALA A 154 13.35 1.78 9.61
C ALA A 154 12.44 0.77 8.88
N ASP A 155 12.79 0.40 7.64
CA ASP A 155 12.06 -0.61 6.87
C ASP A 155 12.10 -1.98 7.56
N ALA A 156 13.25 -2.36 8.12
CA ALA A 156 13.40 -3.62 8.85
C ALA A 156 12.60 -3.63 10.18
N ALA A 157 12.54 -2.51 10.88
CA ALA A 157 11.80 -2.38 12.14
C ALA A 157 10.28 -2.39 11.95
N VAL A 158 9.79 -1.88 10.81
CA VAL A 158 8.36 -1.95 10.44
C VAL A 158 7.97 -3.34 9.94
N ALA A 159 8.92 -4.13 9.43
CA ALA A 159 8.69 -5.49 8.94
C ALA A 159 8.79 -6.60 10.01
N ALA A 160 9.21 -6.28 11.24
CA ALA A 160 9.37 -7.19 12.37
C ALA A 160 8.14 -7.22 13.29
#